data_AF-A0A9E3PQW2-F1
#
_entry.id   AF-A0A9E3PQW2-F1
#
_cell.length_a   1.000
_cell.length_b   1.000
_cell.length_c   1.000
_cell.angle_alpha   90.00
_cell.angle_beta   90.00
_cell.angle_gamma   90.00
#
_symmetry.space_group_name_H-M   'P 1'
#
loop_
_entity.id
_entity.type
_entity.pdbx_description
1 polymer ?
#
loop_
_entity_poly.entity_id
_entity_poly.type
_entity_poly.pdbx_seq_one_letter_code
_entity_poly.pdbx_strand_id
1 'polypeptide(L)'
;MSRKRKRPLEPGDLFHDPETGASMEINEHGEAVPFVPIPWDPFPSDPPPRSLAHIPRRADGSVSPFYTLDQDELERLGQDTPRRDACRARHDGWTLERQQLFIETLAATASVSESCRYVGLSRQSAHKLYQRSPQFRAAWDEALKAAVGVLAATAFDRAVNGTQEQVWHDGRMVGFREKHHDRLLLYLLRVRDPLNYAPLDDLVGWQHRRAVEDRSGGIVPVLDRLAEAERAWAEAESPPPQLAAPVDRLEGARPDPRDTADNAEADPPEHPLTL
;
A
#
# COMPACT_ATOMS: atom_id res chain seq x y z
N MET A 1 11.59 -5.55 67.99
CA MET A 1 12.97 -5.58 67.45
C MET A 1 13.10 -6.83 66.57
N SER A 2 12.83 -6.70 65.27
CA SER A 2 12.76 -7.84 64.36
C SER A 2 14.17 -8.16 63.85
N ARG A 3 14.76 -9.27 64.29
CA ARG A 3 16.06 -9.76 63.80
C ARG A 3 15.87 -10.19 62.34
N LYS A 4 16.26 -9.32 61.39
CA LYS A 4 16.37 -9.69 59.96
C LYS A 4 17.28 -10.92 59.87
N ARG A 5 16.71 -12.07 59.50
CA ARG A 5 17.49 -13.26 59.16
C ARG A 5 18.28 -12.91 57.89
N LYS A 6 19.62 -12.89 57.98
CA LYS A 6 20.50 -12.66 56.82
C LYS A 6 20.26 -13.80 55.82
N ARG A 7 20.13 -13.44 54.54
CA ARG A 7 20.05 -14.36 53.41
C ARG A 7 21.31 -15.24 53.41
N PRO A 8 21.22 -16.55 53.13
CA PRO A 8 22.42 -17.37 52.89
C PRO A 8 23.18 -16.81 51.69
N LEU A 9 24.51 -16.83 51.77
CA LEU A 9 25.40 -16.35 50.72
C LEU A 9 25.50 -17.41 49.62
N GLU A 10 25.37 -16.99 48.37
CA GLU A 10 25.43 -17.85 47.18
C GLU A 10 26.81 -17.77 46.51
N PRO A 11 27.20 -18.74 45.66
CA PRO A 11 28.43 -18.64 44.87
C PRO A 11 28.48 -17.35 44.04
N GLY A 12 29.60 -16.62 44.13
CA GLY A 12 29.80 -15.30 43.51
C GLY A 12 29.39 -14.11 44.39
N ASP A 13 28.81 -14.33 45.58
CA ASP A 13 28.55 -13.24 46.52
C ASP A 13 29.86 -12.71 47.11
N LEU A 14 30.10 -11.41 46.91
CA LEU A 14 31.19 -10.67 47.52
C LEU A 14 30.78 -10.15 48.90
N PHE A 15 31.59 -10.41 49.91
CA PHE A 15 31.39 -9.87 51.25
C PHE A 15 32.70 -9.44 51.89
N HIS A 16 32.62 -8.53 52.84
CA HIS A 16 33.76 -8.04 53.59
C HIS A 16 33.92 -8.86 54.87
N ASP A 17 35.10 -9.45 55.08
CA ASP A 17 35.44 -10.10 56.34
C ASP A 17 35.98 -9.07 57.36
N PRO A 18 35.30 -8.87 58.51
CA PRO A 18 35.73 -7.92 59.52
C PRO A 18 36.97 -8.37 60.32
N GLU A 19 37.34 -9.67 60.30
CA GLU A 19 38.51 -10.15 61.04
C GLU A 19 39.82 -9.98 60.27
N THR A 20 39.79 -10.25 58.96
CA THR A 20 40.98 -10.15 58.09
C THR A 20 41.08 -8.83 57.33
N GLY A 21 40.01 -8.03 57.29
CA GLY A 21 39.99 -6.78 56.54
C GLY A 21 39.90 -6.95 55.02
N ALA A 22 39.80 -8.18 54.53
CA ALA A 22 39.82 -8.52 53.11
C ALA A 22 38.41 -8.63 52.51
N SER A 23 38.30 -8.32 51.21
CA SER A 23 37.13 -8.69 50.40
C SER A 23 37.21 -10.17 50.07
N MET A 24 36.15 -10.92 50.36
CA MET A 24 36.04 -12.36 50.12
C MET A 24 34.93 -12.63 49.10
N GLU A 25 35.09 -13.69 48.31
CA GLU A 25 34.09 -14.21 47.39
C GLU A 25 33.77 -15.68 47.76
N ILE A 26 32.52 -16.11 47.59
CA ILE A 26 32.18 -17.53 47.69
C ILE A 26 32.47 -18.21 46.35
N ASN A 27 33.40 -19.16 46.34
CA ASN A 27 33.71 -19.94 45.14
C ASN A 27 32.56 -20.92 44.79
N GLU A 28 32.67 -21.58 43.64
CA GLU A 28 31.70 -22.59 43.17
C GLU A 28 31.55 -23.82 44.10
N HIS A 29 32.49 -23.99 45.04
CA HIS A 29 32.48 -25.05 46.06
C HIS A 29 31.88 -24.58 47.40
N GLY A 30 31.41 -23.34 47.50
CA GLY A 30 30.81 -22.79 48.73
C GLY A 30 31.83 -22.33 49.77
N GLU A 31 33.10 -22.24 49.42
CA GLU A 31 34.18 -21.79 50.30
C GLU A 31 34.44 -20.29 50.11
N ALA A 32 34.68 -19.59 51.22
CA ALA A 32 35.07 -18.18 51.20
C ALA A 32 36.56 -18.05 50.88
N VAL A 33 36.88 -17.43 49.74
CA VAL A 33 38.25 -17.18 49.28
C VAL A 33 38.51 -15.68 49.12
N PRO A 34 39.74 -15.18 49.34
CA PRO A 34 40.06 -13.78 49.14
C PRO A 34 39.86 -13.37 47.68
N PHE A 35 39.07 -12.33 47.47
CA PHE A 35 38.82 -11.76 46.15
C PHE A 35 40.10 -11.08 45.64
N VAL A 36 40.68 -11.62 44.58
CA VAL A 36 41.77 -11.00 43.84
C VAL A 36 41.16 -10.36 42.59
N PRO A 37 41.03 -9.02 42.50
CA PRO A 37 40.55 -8.40 41.28
C PRO A 37 41.51 -8.74 40.14
N ILE A 38 40.97 -9.30 39.07
CA ILE A 38 41.72 -9.47 37.82
C ILE A 38 42.25 -8.08 37.45
N PRO A 39 43.57 -7.87 37.28
CA PRO A 39 44.09 -6.60 36.83
C PRO A 39 43.41 -6.25 35.51
N TRP A 40 42.78 -5.08 35.45
CA TRP A 40 42.46 -4.46 34.18
C TRP A 40 43.78 -4.32 33.42
N ASP A 41 43.98 -5.14 32.39
CA ASP A 41 45.08 -5.00 31.46
C ASP A 41 44.54 -4.17 30.28
N PRO A 42 44.94 -2.89 30.14
CA PRO A 42 44.28 -1.99 29.19
C PRO A 42 44.41 -2.43 27.73
N PHE A 43 45.52 -3.07 27.34
CA PHE A 43 45.80 -3.46 25.96
C PHE A 43 46.90 -4.53 25.94
N PRO A 44 46.80 -5.61 25.13
CA PRO A 44 47.96 -6.46 24.86
C PRO A 44 49.07 -5.59 24.24
N SER A 45 50.21 -5.51 24.94
CA SER A 45 51.30 -4.55 24.70
C SER A 45 52.25 -4.94 23.56
N ASP A 46 51.77 -5.64 22.53
CA ASP A 46 52.60 -5.93 21.35
C ASP A 46 51.74 -5.84 20.07
N PRO A 47 51.42 -4.62 19.60
CA PRO A 47 50.94 -4.48 18.23
C PRO A 47 52.03 -5.00 17.28
N PRO A 48 51.67 -5.72 16.21
CA PRO A 48 52.66 -6.31 15.31
C PRO A 48 53.59 -5.21 14.78
N PRO A 49 54.91 -5.45 14.68
CA PRO A 49 55.86 -4.44 14.23
C PRO A 49 55.49 -4.00 12.81
N ARG A 50 54.92 -2.81 12.67
CA ARG A 50 54.66 -2.15 11.38
C ARG A 50 55.53 -0.92 11.25
N SER A 51 56.16 -0.76 10.09
CA SER A 51 56.93 0.43 9.78
C SER A 51 56.02 1.66 9.68
N LEU A 52 56.50 2.82 10.16
CA LEU A 52 55.80 4.12 10.11
C LEU A 52 55.38 4.54 8.69
N ALA A 53 55.90 3.87 7.65
CA ALA A 53 55.56 4.09 6.25
C ALA A 53 54.12 3.68 5.91
N HIS A 54 53.50 2.78 6.70
CA HIS A 54 52.17 2.24 6.38
C HIS A 54 51.03 2.85 7.20
N ILE A 55 51.32 3.79 8.10
CA ILE A 55 50.30 4.45 8.91
C ILE A 55 49.74 5.64 8.13
N PRO A 56 48.43 5.67 7.81
CA PRO A 56 47.83 6.77 7.07
C PRO A 56 47.97 8.08 7.87
N ARG A 57 48.54 9.11 7.24
CA ARG A 57 48.67 10.44 7.82
C ARG A 57 47.42 11.25 7.53
N ARG A 58 47.02 12.08 8.50
CA ARG A 58 46.01 13.11 8.27
C ARG A 58 46.51 14.15 7.28
N ALA A 59 45.60 14.98 6.76
CA ALA A 59 45.92 16.03 5.80
C ALA A 59 46.95 17.06 6.33
N ASP A 60 47.11 17.16 7.65
CA ASP A 60 48.10 17.99 8.36
C ASP A 60 49.46 17.27 8.57
N GLY A 61 49.62 16.05 8.07
CA GLY A 61 50.83 15.24 8.21
C GLY A 61 50.98 14.57 9.59
N SER A 62 50.02 14.75 10.50
CA SER A 62 50.02 14.11 11.81
C SER A 62 49.59 12.64 11.73
N VAL A 63 50.13 11.81 12.63
CA VAL A 63 49.75 10.41 12.78
C VAL A 63 48.66 10.33 13.85
N SER A 64 47.50 9.75 13.51
CA SER A 64 46.39 9.60 14.47
C SER A 64 46.80 8.67 15.62
N PRO A 65 46.62 9.03 16.90
CA PRO A 65 46.98 8.19 18.05
C PRO A 65 46.25 6.83 18.08
N PHE A 66 45.09 6.79 17.43
CA PHE A 66 44.31 5.58 17.17
C PHE A 66 44.06 5.52 15.66
N TYR A 67 44.41 4.42 15.02
CA TYR A 67 44.02 4.13 13.65
C TYR A 67 42.81 3.20 13.68
N THR A 68 41.76 3.55 12.94
CA THR A 68 40.64 2.65 12.68
C THR A 68 41.11 1.61 11.69
N LEU A 69 41.23 0.35 12.14
CA LEU A 69 41.44 -0.79 11.26
C LEU A 69 40.28 -0.91 10.27
N ASP A 70 40.58 -1.24 9.02
CA ASP A 70 39.55 -1.61 8.06
C ASP A 70 39.00 -3.02 8.35
N GLN A 71 37.86 -3.35 7.72
CA GLN A 71 37.16 -4.61 7.94
C GLN A 71 38.05 -5.82 7.61
N ASP A 72 38.86 -5.74 6.56
CA ASP A 72 39.73 -6.82 6.07
C ASP A 72 40.95 -7.04 6.99
N GLU A 73 41.43 -5.98 7.65
CA GLU A 73 42.48 -6.04 8.66
C GLU A 73 41.99 -6.65 9.98
N LEU A 74 40.76 -6.32 10.38
CA LEU A 74 40.11 -6.94 11.55
C LEU A 74 39.93 -8.44 11.36
N GLU A 75 39.48 -8.86 10.17
CA GLU A 75 39.32 -10.27 9.81
C GLU A 75 40.66 -11.03 9.80
N ARG A 76 41.74 -10.43 9.28
CA ARG A 76 43.10 -11.02 9.32
C ARG A 76 43.64 -11.20 10.74
N LEU A 77 43.23 -10.35 11.68
CA LEU A 77 43.65 -10.43 13.08
C LEU A 77 42.86 -11.46 13.90
N GLY A 78 41.91 -12.17 13.28
CA GLY A 78 41.13 -13.21 13.94
C GLY A 78 40.24 -12.68 15.06
N GLN A 79 40.00 -11.36 15.10
CA GLN A 79 39.02 -10.79 16.01
C GLN A 79 37.66 -10.93 15.36
N ASP A 80 36.79 -11.72 15.99
CA ASP A 80 35.35 -11.71 15.73
C ASP A 80 34.81 -10.32 16.11
N THR A 81 35.04 -9.32 15.26
CA THR A 81 34.25 -8.09 15.32
C THR A 81 32.81 -8.57 15.26
N PRO A 82 31.92 -8.18 16.22
CA PRO A 82 30.52 -8.48 16.06
C PRO A 82 30.15 -7.93 14.70
N ARG A 83 29.85 -8.83 13.75
CA ARG A 83 29.26 -8.47 12.47
C ARG A 83 28.21 -7.45 12.87
N ARG A 84 28.29 -6.22 12.36
CA ARG A 84 27.21 -5.26 12.60
C ARG A 84 25.97 -5.94 12.07
N ASP A 85 25.28 -6.65 12.95
CA ASP A 85 24.09 -7.41 12.64
C ASP A 85 23.19 -6.33 12.08
N ALA A 86 22.96 -6.41 10.77
CA ALA A 86 22.22 -5.41 10.03
C ALA A 86 21.01 -5.10 10.89
N CYS A 87 21.02 -3.88 11.43
CA CYS A 87 20.21 -3.38 12.52
C CYS A 87 19.03 -4.29 12.78
N ARG A 88 19.02 -5.09 13.87
CA ARG A 88 17.87 -5.91 14.26
C ARG A 88 16.63 -5.08 14.02
N ALA A 89 15.95 -5.35 12.90
CA ALA A 89 15.06 -4.36 12.32
C ALA A 89 13.99 -4.17 13.35
N ARG A 90 13.93 -2.97 13.93
CA ARG A 90 12.89 -2.61 14.87
C ARG A 90 11.57 -2.91 14.17
N HIS A 91 10.95 -4.04 14.51
CA HIS A 91 9.72 -4.57 13.89
C HIS A 91 8.55 -3.57 13.98
N ASP A 92 8.72 -2.59 14.85
CA ASP A 92 7.89 -1.43 15.14
C ASP A 92 8.09 -0.26 14.15
N GLY A 93 9.03 -0.34 13.22
CA GLY A 93 9.36 0.71 12.26
C GLY A 93 8.54 0.75 10.96
N TRP A 94 8.90 1.68 10.09
CA TRP A 94 8.43 1.77 8.71
C TRP A 94 9.11 0.71 7.84
N THR A 95 8.57 -0.50 7.81
CA THR A 95 8.97 -1.55 6.87
C THR A 95 8.49 -1.23 5.45
N LEU A 96 9.06 -1.88 4.44
CA LEU A 96 8.62 -1.72 3.04
C LEU A 96 7.14 -2.09 2.87
N GLU A 97 6.73 -3.20 3.48
CA GLU A 97 5.35 -3.68 3.46
C GLU A 97 4.37 -2.64 4.05
N ARG A 98 4.72 -2.02 5.18
CA ARG A 98 3.92 -0.94 5.77
C ARG A 98 3.87 0.31 4.91
N GLN A 99 4.96 0.61 4.19
CA GLN A 99 4.96 1.73 3.23
C GLN A 99 4.03 1.43 2.05
N GLN A 100 4.08 0.23 1.47
CA GLN A 100 3.19 -0.18 0.39
C GLN A 100 1.73 -0.11 0.84
N LEU A 101 1.41 -0.72 1.98
CA LEU A 101 0.07 -0.71 2.56
C LEU A 101 -0.45 0.71 2.85
N PHE A 102 0.43 1.59 3.33
CA PHE A 102 0.09 2.99 3.54
C PHE A 102 -0.26 3.69 2.21
N ILE A 103 0.52 3.45 1.16
CA ILE A 103 0.33 4.07 -0.15
C ILE A 103 -0.95 3.53 -0.83
N GLU A 104 -1.20 2.23 -0.75
CA GLU A 104 -2.43 1.60 -1.27
C GLU A 104 -3.68 2.15 -0.58
N THR A 105 -3.67 2.20 0.75
CA THR A 105 -4.80 2.77 1.51
C THR A 105 -4.99 4.25 1.26
N LEU A 106 -3.90 5.00 1.07
CA LEU A 106 -3.97 6.42 0.72
C LEU A 106 -4.58 6.62 -0.66
N ALA A 107 -4.23 5.78 -1.64
CA ALA A 107 -4.82 5.82 -2.98
C ALA A 107 -6.33 5.50 -2.94
N ALA A 108 -6.73 4.55 -2.09
CA ALA A 108 -8.13 4.12 -1.97
C ALA A 108 -9.03 5.08 -1.18
N THR A 109 -8.51 5.75 -0.14
CA THR A 109 -9.32 6.57 0.79
C THR A 109 -9.05 8.07 0.69
N ALA A 110 -7.91 8.45 0.11
CA ALA A 110 -7.38 9.81 0.13
C ALA A 110 -7.21 10.42 1.55
N SER A 111 -7.23 9.59 2.60
CA SER A 111 -7.23 10.04 3.99
C SER A 111 -5.99 9.54 4.73
N VAL A 112 -5.05 10.45 4.96
CA VAL A 112 -3.81 10.16 5.72
C VAL A 112 -4.11 9.60 7.11
N SER A 113 -5.18 10.10 7.75
CA SER A 113 -5.56 9.63 9.09
C SER A 113 -6.03 8.18 9.07
N GLU A 114 -6.77 7.77 8.04
CA GLU A 114 -7.21 6.38 7.89
C GLU A 114 -6.07 5.46 7.47
N SER A 115 -5.24 5.87 6.51
CA SER A 115 -4.04 5.12 6.12
C SER A 115 -3.12 4.86 7.32
N CYS A 116 -2.90 5.89 8.17
CA CYS A 116 -2.12 5.74 9.40
C CYS A 116 -2.76 4.76 10.39
N ARG A 117 -4.09 4.82 10.57
CA ARG A 117 -4.81 3.88 11.44
C ARG A 117 -4.71 2.45 10.93
N TYR A 118 -4.82 2.26 9.62
CA TYR A 118 -4.75 0.95 8.99
C TYR A 118 -3.37 0.30 9.16
N VAL A 119 -2.30 1.08 9.02
CA VAL A 119 -0.92 0.61 9.18
C VAL A 119 -0.50 0.55 10.66
N GLY A 120 -1.30 1.10 11.58
CA GLY A 120 -1.00 1.14 13.01
C GLY A 120 0.12 2.12 13.38
N LEU A 121 0.35 3.17 12.57
CA LEU A 121 1.42 4.15 12.77
C LEU A 121 0.85 5.56 13.00
N SER A 122 1.62 6.41 13.67
CA SER A 122 1.20 7.79 13.94
C SER A 122 1.34 8.68 12.70
N ARG A 123 0.44 9.65 12.55
CA ARG A 123 0.54 10.68 11.49
C ARG A 123 1.87 11.44 11.53
N GLN A 124 2.38 11.69 12.74
CA GLN A 124 3.68 12.35 12.91
C GLN A 124 4.83 11.51 12.35
N SER A 125 4.83 10.18 12.54
CA SER A 125 5.87 9.31 11.99
C SER A 125 5.78 9.22 10.47
N ALA A 126 4.56 9.25 9.90
CA ALA A 126 4.33 9.31 8.46
C ALA A 126 4.92 10.59 7.85
N HIS A 127 4.63 11.77 8.42
CA HIS A 127 5.22 13.03 7.96
C HIS A 127 6.75 13.08 8.13
N LYS A 128 7.29 12.51 9.22
CA LYS A 128 8.76 12.38 9.38
C LYS A 128 9.36 11.50 8.28
N LEU A 129 8.69 10.40 7.91
CA LEU A 129 9.13 9.55 6.80
C LEU A 129 9.08 10.29 5.45
N TYR A 130 7.99 11.02 5.20
CA TYR A 130 7.82 11.84 4.00
C TYR A 130 8.96 12.85 3.81
N GLN A 131 9.47 13.46 4.90
CA GLN A 131 10.56 14.42 4.82
C GLN A 131 11.94 13.77 4.58
N ARG A 132 12.18 12.58 5.12
CA ARG A 132 13.50 11.91 5.05
C ARG A 132 13.69 11.03 3.81
N SER A 133 12.60 10.57 3.17
CA SER A 133 12.66 9.63 2.05
C SER A 133 12.03 10.23 0.78
N PRO A 134 12.84 10.62 -0.20
CA PRO A 134 12.36 11.14 -1.47
C PRO A 134 11.48 10.15 -2.25
N GLN A 135 11.81 8.85 -2.21
CA GLN A 135 11.08 7.81 -2.92
C GLN A 135 9.68 7.61 -2.35
N PHE A 136 9.56 7.58 -1.02
CA PHE A 136 8.28 7.48 -0.34
C PHE A 136 7.41 8.72 -0.59
N ARG A 137 8.02 9.91 -0.62
CA ARG A 137 7.33 11.15 -1.00
C ARG A 137 6.77 11.08 -2.42
N ALA A 138 7.56 10.64 -3.39
CA ALA A 138 7.09 10.50 -4.77
C ALA A 138 5.90 9.52 -4.86
N ALA A 139 5.99 8.37 -4.18
CA ALA A 139 4.88 7.40 -4.12
C ALA A 139 3.63 7.99 -3.45
N TRP A 140 3.80 8.78 -2.40
CA TRP A 140 2.69 9.48 -1.72
C TRP A 140 1.99 10.47 -2.65
N ASP A 141 2.77 11.28 -3.36
CA ASP A 141 2.25 12.28 -4.29
C ASP A 141 1.50 11.61 -5.46
N GLU A 142 2.03 10.51 -6.00
CA GLU A 142 1.34 9.71 -7.01
C GLU A 142 0.04 9.07 -6.49
N ALA A 143 0.05 8.55 -5.26
CA ALA A 143 -1.17 8.02 -4.65
C ALA A 143 -2.26 9.09 -4.48
N LEU A 144 -1.89 10.32 -4.08
CA LEU A 144 -2.84 11.43 -4.00
C LEU A 144 -3.39 11.84 -5.35
N LYS A 145 -2.60 11.77 -6.43
CA LYS A 145 -3.08 12.01 -7.80
C LYS A 145 -4.09 10.94 -8.23
N ALA A 146 -3.82 9.67 -7.93
CA ALA A 146 -4.75 8.58 -8.20
C ALA A 146 -6.05 8.73 -7.39
N ALA A 147 -5.97 9.23 -6.15
CA ALA A 147 -7.10 9.38 -5.25
C ALA A 147 -8.00 10.60 -5.54
N VAL A 148 -7.73 11.40 -6.58
CA VAL A 148 -8.54 12.58 -6.93
C VAL A 148 -10.01 12.21 -7.19
N GLY A 149 -10.26 11.06 -7.81
CA GLY A 149 -11.61 10.55 -8.02
C GLY A 149 -12.34 10.26 -6.70
N VAL A 150 -11.66 9.60 -5.76
CA VAL A 150 -12.19 9.31 -4.42
C VAL A 150 -12.47 10.59 -3.65
N LEU A 151 -11.54 11.56 -3.70
CA LEU A 151 -11.73 12.87 -3.07
C LEU A 151 -12.95 13.59 -3.63
N ALA A 152 -13.11 13.59 -4.96
CA ALA A 152 -14.26 14.20 -5.60
C ALA A 152 -15.56 13.52 -5.16
N ALA A 153 -15.64 12.19 -5.21
CA ALA A 153 -16.81 11.43 -4.78
C ALA A 153 -17.17 11.69 -3.31
N THR A 154 -16.17 11.65 -2.43
CA THR A 154 -16.34 11.92 -0.99
C THR A 154 -16.78 13.37 -0.73
N ALA A 155 -16.24 14.33 -1.49
CA ALA A 155 -16.65 15.73 -1.37
C ALA A 155 -18.10 15.94 -1.84
N PHE A 156 -18.53 15.29 -2.93
CA PHE A 156 -19.91 15.32 -3.39
C PHE A 156 -20.85 14.71 -2.36
N ASP A 157 -20.52 13.54 -1.83
CA ASP A 157 -21.31 12.88 -0.80
C ASP A 157 -21.48 13.79 0.43
N ARG A 158 -20.40 14.38 0.95
CA ARG A 158 -20.46 15.33 2.08
C ARG A 158 -21.21 16.62 1.78
N ALA A 159 -21.17 17.09 0.53
CA ALA A 159 -21.88 18.29 0.13
C ALA A 159 -23.40 18.04 0.06
N VAL A 160 -23.80 16.88 -0.46
CA VAL A 160 -25.21 16.49 -0.64
C VAL A 160 -25.82 15.98 0.67
N ASN A 161 -25.21 14.96 1.27
CA ASN A 161 -25.72 14.28 2.46
C ASN A 161 -25.30 14.98 3.77
N GLY A 162 -24.35 15.91 3.73
CA GLY A 162 -23.80 16.56 4.92
C GLY A 162 -22.86 15.66 5.71
N THR A 163 -22.44 16.13 6.89
CA THR A 163 -21.64 15.35 7.84
C THR A 163 -22.31 15.32 9.20
N GLN A 164 -22.30 14.16 9.85
CA GLN A 164 -22.87 13.99 11.18
C GLN A 164 -21.87 14.45 12.26
N GLU A 165 -22.24 15.47 13.02
CA GLU A 165 -21.49 15.98 14.16
C GLU A 165 -22.14 15.51 15.47
N GLN A 166 -21.33 15.02 16.41
CA GLN A 166 -21.81 14.66 17.75
C GLN A 166 -21.99 15.94 18.57
N VAL A 167 -23.18 16.12 19.16
CA VAL A 167 -23.49 17.28 20.00
C VAL A 167 -23.28 16.90 21.46
N TRP A 168 -22.36 17.58 22.12
CA TRP A 168 -22.04 17.42 23.53
C TRP A 168 -22.58 18.63 24.32
N HIS A 169 -23.26 18.35 25.43
CA HIS A 169 -23.72 19.36 26.38
C HIS A 169 -23.38 18.90 27.79
N ASP A 170 -22.76 19.76 28.61
CA ASP A 170 -22.34 19.45 29.98
C ASP A 170 -21.59 18.11 30.14
N GLY A 171 -20.70 17.80 29.20
CA GLY A 171 -19.91 16.56 29.23
C GLY A 171 -20.69 15.28 28.92
N ARG A 172 -21.96 15.39 28.50
CA ARG A 172 -22.78 14.26 28.04
C ARG A 172 -23.07 14.39 26.55
N MET A 173 -23.00 13.28 25.83
CA MET A 173 -23.42 13.22 24.43
C MET A 173 -24.95 13.30 24.37
N VAL A 174 -25.48 14.40 23.84
CA VAL A 174 -26.92 14.68 23.78
C VAL A 174 -27.55 14.16 22.49
N GLY A 175 -26.76 14.03 21.42
CA GLY A 175 -27.23 13.45 20.17
C GLY A 175 -26.30 13.72 18.99
N PHE A 176 -26.88 13.63 17.80
CA PHE A 176 -26.21 13.89 16.54
C PHE A 176 -26.90 15.03 15.81
N ARG A 177 -26.12 15.87 15.12
CA ARG A 177 -26.60 16.92 14.23
C ARG A 177 -26.00 16.71 12.86
N GLU A 178 -26.82 16.79 11.82
CA GLU A 178 -26.34 16.84 10.45
C GLU A 178 -25.95 18.27 10.08
N LYS A 179 -24.77 18.41 9.49
CA LYS A 179 -24.23 19.68 9.04
C LYS A 179 -23.92 19.60 7.55
N HIS A 180 -24.68 20.35 6.76
CA HIS A 180 -24.40 20.52 5.35
C HIS A 180 -23.30 21.56 5.15
N HIS A 181 -22.42 21.29 4.17
CA HIS A 181 -21.32 22.18 3.82
C HIS A 181 -21.68 22.98 2.57
N ASP A 182 -22.56 23.98 2.71
CA ASP A 182 -23.08 24.76 1.57
C ASP A 182 -21.96 25.42 0.75
N ARG A 183 -20.88 25.84 1.42
CA ARG A 183 -19.68 26.38 0.75
C ARG A 183 -18.98 25.35 -0.13
N LEU A 184 -18.92 24.10 0.33
CA LEU A 184 -18.32 23.01 -0.43
C LEU A 184 -19.20 22.68 -1.64
N LEU A 185 -20.52 22.65 -1.46
CA LEU A 185 -21.49 22.44 -2.54
C LEU A 185 -21.35 23.52 -3.61
N LEU A 186 -21.37 24.79 -3.20
CA LEU A 186 -21.23 25.94 -4.11
C LEU A 186 -19.88 25.92 -4.84
N TYR A 187 -18.80 25.56 -4.16
CA TYR A 187 -17.49 25.41 -4.79
C TYR A 187 -17.50 24.31 -5.86
N LEU A 188 -18.08 23.14 -5.57
CA LEU A 188 -18.16 22.05 -6.53
C LEU A 188 -18.98 22.43 -7.77
N LEU A 189 -20.12 23.10 -7.57
CA LEU A 189 -20.95 23.62 -8.68
C LEU A 189 -20.17 24.63 -9.52
N ARG A 190 -19.47 25.56 -8.89
CA ARG A 190 -18.65 26.57 -9.57
C ARG A 190 -17.51 25.96 -10.41
N VAL A 191 -16.93 24.85 -9.97
CA VAL A 191 -15.87 24.16 -10.73
C VAL A 191 -16.44 23.34 -11.89
N ARG A 192 -17.63 22.75 -11.74
CA ARG A 192 -18.25 21.86 -12.72
C ARG A 192 -19.05 22.59 -13.79
N ASP A 193 -19.76 23.64 -13.39
CA ASP A 193 -20.59 24.48 -14.25
C ASP A 193 -20.29 25.95 -13.95
N PRO A 194 -19.11 26.43 -14.38
CA PRO A 194 -18.70 27.80 -14.11
C PRO A 194 -19.59 28.81 -14.83
N LEU A 195 -20.19 28.47 -15.97
CA LEU A 195 -21.03 29.40 -16.74
C LEU A 195 -22.29 29.81 -15.97
N ASN A 196 -22.88 28.90 -15.20
CA ASN A 196 -24.09 29.19 -14.43
C ASN A 196 -23.80 29.63 -12.98
N TYR A 197 -22.70 29.16 -12.37
CA TYR A 197 -22.46 29.33 -10.92
C TYR A 197 -21.19 30.10 -10.54
N ALA A 198 -20.29 30.41 -11.49
CA ALA A 198 -19.11 31.25 -11.20
C ALA A 198 -19.42 32.74 -11.37
N PRO A 199 -18.83 33.62 -10.53
CA PRO A 199 -18.79 35.05 -10.80
C PRO A 199 -18.10 35.35 -12.14
N LEU A 200 -18.57 36.36 -12.89
CA LEU A 200 -18.05 36.70 -14.21
C LEU A 200 -16.52 36.95 -14.24
N ASP A 201 -15.97 37.57 -13.19
CA ASP A 201 -14.53 37.86 -13.08
C ASP A 201 -13.68 36.57 -13.04
N ASP A 202 -14.24 35.50 -12.47
CA ASP A 202 -13.58 34.20 -12.40
C ASP A 202 -13.62 33.49 -13.77
N LEU A 203 -14.71 33.59 -14.52
CA LEU A 203 -14.85 32.97 -15.84
C LEU A 203 -13.72 33.36 -16.81
N VAL A 204 -13.37 34.64 -16.87
CA VAL A 204 -12.27 35.16 -17.71
C VAL A 204 -10.93 34.54 -17.29
N GLY A 205 -10.69 34.47 -15.98
CA GLY A 205 -9.49 33.86 -15.42
C GLY A 205 -9.38 32.35 -15.62
N TRP A 206 -10.49 31.64 -15.88
CA TRP A 206 -10.55 30.19 -16.10
C TRP A 206 -10.40 29.83 -17.59
N GLN A 207 -11.00 30.62 -18.48
CA GLN A 207 -10.82 30.50 -19.93
C GLN A 207 -9.34 30.67 -20.32
N HIS A 208 -8.65 31.66 -19.74
CA HIS A 208 -7.24 31.93 -20.06
C HIS A 208 -6.24 30.89 -19.50
N ARG A 209 -6.53 30.27 -18.36
CA ARG A 209 -5.53 29.45 -17.63
C ARG A 209 -5.54 27.98 -17.98
N ARG A 210 -6.63 27.47 -18.56
CA ARG A 210 -6.85 26.02 -18.66
C ARG A 210 -7.19 25.53 -20.06
N ALA A 211 -7.22 26.41 -21.08
CA ALA A 211 -7.58 26.07 -22.46
C ALA A 211 -8.77 25.09 -22.48
N VAL A 212 -9.81 25.39 -21.68
CA VAL A 212 -10.98 24.52 -21.57
C VAL A 212 -11.74 24.69 -22.88
N GLU A 213 -11.48 23.79 -23.82
CA GLU A 213 -12.42 23.56 -24.91
C GLU A 213 -13.79 23.33 -24.30
N ASP A 214 -14.79 24.00 -24.86
CA ASP A 214 -16.16 23.89 -24.44
C ASP A 214 -16.60 22.42 -24.47
N ARG A 215 -16.61 21.77 -23.30
CA ARG A 215 -17.08 20.39 -23.12
C ARG A 215 -18.60 20.33 -22.96
N SER A 216 -19.31 21.41 -23.28
CA SER A 216 -20.78 21.42 -23.43
C SER A 216 -21.24 20.70 -24.70
N GLY A 217 -20.51 19.67 -25.15
CA GLY A 217 -21.09 18.70 -26.07
C GLY A 217 -22.29 18.10 -25.37
N GLY A 218 -23.49 18.46 -25.83
CA GLY A 218 -24.74 18.11 -25.17
C GLY A 218 -24.85 16.61 -24.90
N ILE A 219 -25.81 16.23 -24.05
CA ILE A 219 -26.01 14.83 -23.64
C ILE A 219 -26.25 13.87 -24.81
N VAL A 220 -26.73 14.38 -25.95
CA VAL A 220 -27.12 13.62 -27.15
C VAL A 220 -25.97 12.76 -27.72
N PRO A 221 -24.79 13.30 -28.08
CA PRO A 221 -23.63 12.49 -28.51
C PRO A 221 -23.12 11.44 -27.52
N VAL A 222 -23.42 11.60 -26.21
CA VAL A 222 -23.08 10.59 -25.19
C VAL A 222 -24.09 9.44 -25.23
N LEU A 223 -25.37 9.76 -25.38
CA LEU A 223 -26.46 8.79 -25.50
C LEU A 223 -26.35 7.98 -26.80
N ASP A 224 -25.98 8.61 -27.92
CA ASP A 224 -25.79 7.90 -29.19
C ASP A 224 -24.66 6.86 -29.08
N ARG A 225 -23.52 7.24 -28.47
CA ARG A 225 -22.41 6.30 -28.21
C ARG A 225 -22.78 5.17 -27.26
N LEU A 226 -23.63 5.42 -26.27
CA LEU A 226 -24.14 4.38 -25.38
C LEU A 226 -25.06 3.41 -26.15
N ALA A 227 -25.97 3.93 -26.97
CA ALA A 227 -26.85 3.11 -27.80
C ALA A 227 -26.09 2.28 -28.85
N GLU A 228 -24.95 2.78 -29.35
CA GLU A 228 -24.02 2.02 -30.20
C GLU A 228 -23.31 0.92 -29.41
N ALA A 229 -22.83 1.22 -28.21
CA ALA A 229 -22.16 0.24 -27.35
C ALA A 229 -23.11 -0.90 -26.93
N GLU A 230 -24.36 -0.59 -26.58
CA GLU A 230 -25.40 -1.58 -26.27
C GLU A 230 -25.73 -2.47 -27.48
N ARG A 231 -25.81 -1.90 -28.69
CA ARG A 231 -26.00 -2.68 -29.93
C ARG A 231 -24.82 -3.60 -30.22
N ALA A 232 -23.60 -3.10 -30.08
CA ALA A 232 -22.39 -3.89 -30.26
C ALA A 232 -22.29 -5.03 -29.22
N TRP A 233 -22.72 -4.78 -27.98
CA TRP A 233 -22.74 -5.80 -26.95
C TRP A 233 -23.83 -6.86 -27.22
N ALA A 234 -25.02 -6.45 -27.66
CA ALA A 234 -26.09 -7.37 -28.07
C ALA A 234 -25.74 -8.20 -29.31
N GLU A 235 -24.97 -7.64 -30.25
CA GLU A 235 -24.43 -8.36 -31.41
C GLU A 235 -23.34 -9.36 -31.00
N ALA A 236 -22.51 -9.03 -30.01
CA ALA A 236 -21.48 -9.92 -29.47
C ALA A 236 -22.06 -11.07 -28.63
N GLU A 237 -23.17 -10.83 -27.93
CA GLU A 237 -23.87 -11.83 -27.10
C GLU A 237 -24.92 -12.65 -27.91
N SER A 238 -25.17 -12.28 -29.17
CA SER A 238 -26.03 -13.07 -30.05
C SER A 238 -25.35 -14.42 -30.35
N PRO A 239 -26.00 -15.57 -30.05
CA PRO A 239 -25.45 -16.85 -30.43
C PRO A 239 -25.27 -16.90 -31.96
N PRO A 240 -24.21 -17.55 -32.47
CA PRO A 240 -23.99 -17.66 -33.91
C PRO A 240 -25.27 -18.20 -34.58
N PRO A 241 -25.61 -17.75 -35.79
CA PRO A 241 -26.86 -18.13 -36.44
C PRO A 241 -26.98 -19.65 -36.40
N GLN A 242 -28.01 -20.15 -35.72
CA GLN A 242 -28.25 -21.58 -35.62
C GLN A 242 -28.46 -22.08 -37.05
N LEU A 243 -27.51 -22.86 -37.56
CA LEU A 243 -27.63 -23.55 -38.84
C LEU A 243 -28.94 -24.33 -38.77
N ALA A 244 -29.91 -23.98 -39.63
CA ALA A 244 -31.25 -24.55 -39.59
C ALA A 244 -31.14 -26.08 -39.43
N ALA A 245 -31.75 -26.60 -38.37
CA ALA A 245 -31.74 -28.03 -38.11
C ALA A 245 -32.20 -28.78 -39.38
N PRO A 246 -31.55 -29.89 -39.76
CA PRO A 246 -31.96 -30.64 -40.93
C PRO A 246 -33.42 -31.04 -40.70
N VAL A 247 -34.29 -30.65 -41.62
CA VAL A 247 -35.72 -30.87 -41.52
C VAL A 247 -35.96 -32.37 -41.68
N ASP A 248 -36.01 -33.10 -40.56
CA ASP A 248 -36.40 -34.49 -40.56
C ASP A 248 -37.91 -34.55 -40.80
N ARG A 249 -38.28 -34.63 -42.08
CA ARG A 249 -39.65 -34.95 -42.49
C ARG A 249 -39.76 -36.46 -42.67
N LEU A 250 -39.89 -37.17 -41.56
CA LEU A 250 -40.50 -38.48 -41.55
C LEU A 250 -41.85 -38.37 -40.87
N GLU A 251 -42.92 -38.39 -41.66
CA GLU A 251 -44.00 -39.38 -41.56
C GLU A 251 -45.23 -38.98 -42.38
N GLY A 252 -45.75 -39.95 -43.15
CA GLY A 252 -47.16 -39.96 -43.56
C GLY A 252 -47.44 -39.96 -45.06
N ALA A 253 -47.20 -41.07 -45.75
CA ALA A 253 -48.12 -41.68 -46.73
C ALA A 253 -47.43 -42.82 -47.48
N ARG A 254 -47.69 -44.06 -47.07
CA ARG A 254 -47.45 -45.25 -47.88
C ARG A 254 -48.67 -45.42 -48.79
N PRO A 255 -48.57 -45.32 -50.13
CA PRO A 255 -49.73 -45.54 -50.99
C PRO A 255 -50.12 -47.02 -51.00
N ASP A 256 -51.42 -47.28 -50.84
CA ASP A 256 -52.07 -48.60 -50.87
C ASP A 256 -52.04 -49.17 -52.31
N PRO A 257 -51.69 -50.46 -52.55
CA PRO A 257 -51.51 -50.99 -53.91
C PRO A 257 -52.82 -51.28 -54.66
N ARG A 258 -53.97 -50.74 -54.23
CA ARG A 258 -55.29 -51.06 -54.78
C ARG A 258 -55.90 -49.99 -55.69
N ASP A 259 -55.25 -48.83 -55.84
CA ASP A 259 -55.77 -47.73 -56.68
C ASP A 259 -55.30 -47.77 -58.15
N THR A 260 -54.64 -48.84 -58.60
CA THR A 260 -54.41 -49.10 -60.04
C THR A 260 -55.57 -49.90 -60.63
N ALA A 261 -56.71 -49.25 -60.84
CA ALA A 261 -57.70 -49.65 -61.84
C ALA A 261 -58.60 -48.46 -62.20
N ASP A 262 -58.90 -48.35 -63.49
CA ASP A 262 -59.80 -47.38 -64.15
C ASP A 262 -59.35 -45.93 -64.28
N ASN A 263 -58.56 -45.65 -65.32
CA ASN A 263 -59.17 -45.11 -66.55
C ASN A 263 -58.15 -45.09 -67.68
N ALA A 264 -58.36 -46.02 -68.62
CA ALA A 264 -57.89 -45.91 -69.99
C ALA A 264 -58.95 -45.17 -70.79
N GLU A 265 -58.63 -44.01 -71.38
CA GLU A 265 -59.26 -43.61 -72.65
C GLU A 265 -58.46 -42.49 -73.36
N ALA A 266 -57.98 -42.82 -74.57
CA ALA A 266 -57.83 -41.98 -75.77
C ALA A 266 -56.86 -40.76 -75.82
N ASP A 267 -55.67 -41.04 -76.37
CA ASP A 267 -54.98 -40.45 -77.57
C ASP A 267 -55.81 -39.45 -78.46
N PRO A 268 -55.23 -38.59 -79.36
CA PRO A 268 -53.85 -38.56 -79.86
C PRO A 268 -53.24 -37.13 -80.14
N PRO A 269 -52.03 -37.02 -80.74
CA PRO A 269 -51.11 -35.86 -80.62
C PRO A 269 -51.03 -34.99 -81.88
N GLU A 270 -50.60 -33.72 -81.74
CA GLU A 270 -50.03 -32.97 -82.87
C GLU A 270 -48.86 -32.06 -82.44
N HIS A 271 -47.65 -32.48 -82.81
CA HIS A 271 -46.57 -31.56 -83.20
C HIS A 271 -46.39 -31.70 -84.72
N PRO A 272 -46.05 -30.60 -85.41
CA PRO A 272 -44.93 -30.74 -86.33
C PRO A 272 -43.90 -29.61 -86.25
N LEU A 273 -42.70 -30.01 -86.64
CA LEU A 273 -41.45 -29.28 -86.82
C LEU A 273 -41.55 -28.16 -87.88
N THR A 274 -40.80 -27.10 -87.61
CA THR A 274 -39.92 -26.31 -88.49
C THR A 274 -40.32 -26.04 -89.97
N LEU A 275 -40.31 -24.75 -90.33
CA LEU A 275 -39.49 -24.19 -91.41
C LEU A 275 -39.00 -22.80 -91.01
#